data_AF-A0A931ASW2-F1
#
_entry.id   AF-A0A931ASW2-F1
#
_cell.length_a   1.000
_cell.length_b   1.000
_cell.length_c   1.000
_cell.angle_alpha   90.00
_cell.angle_beta   90.00
_cell.angle_gamma   90.00
#
_symmetry.space_group_name_H-M   'P 1'
#
loop_
_entity.id
_entity.type
_entity.pdbx_description
1 polymer ?
#
loop_
_entity_poly.entity_id
_entity_poly.type
_entity_poly.pdbx_seq_one_letter_code
_entity_poly.pdbx_strand_id
1 'polypeptide(L)' 'MPTWFRCPECGAEYYTAATINSSEEESCAECKAILELYYSKDDFEKHRYQSSAGDKID' A
#
# COMPACT_ATOMS: atom_id res chain seq x y z
N MET A 1 -0.83 0.25 -16.56
CA MET A 1 -1.72 -0.41 -15.57
C MET A 1 -1.69 0.46 -14.32
N PRO A 2 -2.83 0.77 -13.67
CA PRO A 2 -2.82 1.59 -12.47
C PRO A 2 -2.17 0.81 -11.30
N THR A 3 -1.40 1.51 -10.50
CA THR A 3 -0.64 0.95 -9.38
C THR A 3 -1.04 1.65 -8.09
N TRP A 4 -1.21 0.87 -7.03
CA TRP A 4 -1.61 1.32 -5.72
C TRP A 4 -0.47 1.11 -4.73
N PHE A 5 -0.33 2.03 -3.78
CA PHE A 5 0.73 2.01 -2.79
C PHE A 5 0.19 2.28 -1.39
N ARG A 6 0.82 1.68 -0.39
CA ARG A 6 0.48 1.89 1.02
C ARG A 6 1.74 2.01 1.89
N CYS A 7 1.82 3.01 2.77
CA CYS A 7 2.83 2.98 3.84
C CYS A 7 2.34 2.03 4.94
N PRO A 8 3.06 0.94 5.26
CA PRO A 8 2.68 0.06 6.36
C PRO A 8 2.81 0.74 7.73
N GLU A 9 3.66 1.75 7.86
CA GLU A 9 3.90 2.44 9.15
C GLU A 9 2.80 3.47 9.49
N CYS A 10 2.44 4.34 8.54
CA CYS A 10 1.48 5.43 8.79
C CYS A 10 0.12 5.21 8.14
N GLY A 11 -0.04 4.16 7.32
CA GLY A 11 -1.29 3.86 6.62
C GLY A 11 -1.61 4.80 5.45
N ALA A 12 -0.70 5.70 5.08
CA ALA A 12 -0.89 6.60 3.93
C ALA A 12 -1.06 5.80 2.62
N GLU A 13 -2.06 6.20 1.83
CA GLU A 13 -2.45 5.54 0.59
C GLU A 13 -2.07 6.43 -0.60
N TYR A 14 -1.39 5.86 -1.60
CA TYR A 14 -1.03 6.57 -2.81
C TYR A 14 -1.51 5.81 -4.05
N TYR A 15 -1.93 6.56 -5.05
CA TYR A 15 -2.45 6.02 -6.30
C TYR A 15 -1.73 6.68 -7.47
N THR A 16 -1.29 5.86 -8.42
CA THR A 16 -0.72 6.32 -9.67
C THR A 16 -1.32 5.58 -10.85
N ALA A 17 -1.64 6.31 -11.90
CA ALA A 17 -2.03 5.73 -13.18
C ALA A 17 -0.81 5.29 -14.02
N ALA A 18 0.41 5.64 -13.58
CA ALA A 18 1.63 5.28 -14.27
C ALA A 18 2.02 3.82 -14.01
N THR A 19 2.59 3.18 -15.02
CA THR A 19 3.14 1.83 -14.88
C THR A 19 4.51 1.94 -14.21
N ILE A 20 4.56 1.75 -12.90
CA ILE A 20 5.82 1.77 -12.15
C ILE A 20 6.43 0.36 -12.18
N ASN A 21 7.73 0.26 -12.46
CA ASN A 21 8.43 -1.02 -12.43
C ASN A 21 8.67 -1.41 -10.97
N SER A 22 8.53 -2.69 -10.64
CA SER A 22 8.74 -3.25 -9.29
C SER A 22 10.13 -2.98 -8.71
N SER A 23 11.08 -2.56 -9.55
CA SER A 23 12.44 -2.20 -9.14
C SER A 23 12.56 -0.80 -8.55
N GLU A 24 11.55 0.06 -8.73
CA GLU A 24 11.52 1.37 -8.10
C GLU A 24 10.82 1.23 -6.74
N GLU A 25 11.63 1.05 -5.68
CA GLU A 25 11.16 1.10 -4.31
C GLU A 25 10.73 2.54 -3.97
N GLU A 26 9.43 2.78 -3.97
CA GLU A 26 8.89 4.07 -3.56
C GLU A 26 8.88 4.19 -2.04
N SER A 27 9.31 5.35 -1.54
CA SER A 27 9.32 5.64 -0.11
C SER A 27 8.22 6.65 0.23
N CYS A 28 7.57 6.43 1.36
CA CYS A 28 6.54 7.32 1.84
C CYS A 28 7.12 8.70 2.17
N ALA A 29 6.44 9.76 1.73
CA ALA A 29 6.88 11.13 1.98
C ALA A 29 7.01 11.44 3.48
N GLU A 30 6.05 10.94 4.28
CA GLU A 30 5.89 11.20 5.71
C GLU A 30 6.80 10.32 6.58
N CYS A 31 6.67 9.00 6.41
CA CYS A 31 7.27 7.98 7.28
C CYS A 31 8.68 7.56 6.80
N LYS A 32 9.08 7.90 5.56
CA LYS A 32 10.26 7.38 4.83
C LYS A 32 10.35 5.85 4.74
N ALA A 33 9.32 5.13 5.18
CA ALA A 33 9.23 3.69 5.01
C ALA A 33 8.96 3.32 3.56
N ILE A 34 9.36 2.10 3.19
CA ILE A 34 9.09 1.53 1.86
C ILE A 34 7.59 1.31 1.72
N LEU A 35 7.03 1.80 0.62
CA LEU A 35 5.62 1.62 0.28
C LEU A 35 5.40 0.22 -0.26
N GLU A 36 4.34 -0.44 0.20
CA GLU A 36 3.88 -1.70 -0.37
C GLU A 36 3.19 -1.44 -1.70
N LEU A 37 3.58 -2.18 -2.74
CA LEU A 37 3.16 -2.02 -4.12
C LEU A 37 2.06 -3.04 -4.49
N TYR A 38 0.96 -2.57 -5.07
CA TYR A 38 -0.16 -3.40 -5.50
C TYR A 38 -0.57 -3.08 -6.94
N TYR A 39 -0.55 -4.08 -7.81
CA TYR A 39 -0.89 -3.93 -9.24
C TYR A 39 -2.38 -3.99 -9.54
N SER A 40 -3.21 -4.16 -8.51
CA SER A 40 -4.66 -4.31 -8.65
C SER A 40 -5.36 -3.72 -7.46
N LYS A 41 -6.46 -3.00 -7.71
CA LYS A 41 -7.28 -2.41 -6.65
C LYS A 41 -7.83 -3.49 -5.70
N ASP A 42 -8.24 -4.63 -6.24
CA ASP A 42 -8.75 -5.77 -5.45
C ASP A 42 -7.71 -6.27 -4.44
N ASP A 43 -6.45 -6.38 -4.86
CA ASP A 43 -5.34 -6.81 -4.01
C ASP A 43 -5.00 -5.77 -2.94
N PHE A 44 -5.00 -4.50 -3.31
CA PHE A 44 -4.87 -3.38 -2.38
C PHE A 44 -5.99 -3.38 -1.31
N GLU A 45 -7.25 -3.55 -1.72
CA GLU A 45 -8.39 -3.58 -0.79
C GLU A 45 -8.36 -4.82 0.12
N LYS A 46 -7.92 -5.98 -0.36
CA LYS A 46 -7.72 -7.18 0.48
C LYS A 46 -6.69 -6.94 1.58
N HIS A 47 -5.55 -6.35 1.25
CA HIS A 47 -4.48 -6.07 2.23
C HIS A 47 -4.82 -4.88 3.15
N ARG A 48 -5.59 -3.91 2.65
CA ARG A 48 -6.17 -2.81 3.46
C ARG A 48 -6.94 -3.34 4.67
N TYR A 49 -7.78 -4.35 4.46
CA TYR A 49 -8.60 -4.94 5.52
C TYR A 49 -7.80 -5.88 6.45
N GLN A 50 -6.76 -6.55 5.96
CA GLN A 50 -5.96 -7.45 6.82
C GLN A 50 -5.17 -6.71 7.90
N SER A 51 -4.67 -5.49 7.65
CA SER A 51 -3.99 -4.72 8.70
C SER A 51 -4.93 -4.17 9.78
N SER A 52 -6.25 -4.25 9.55
CA SER A 52 -7.29 -3.85 10.52
C SER A 52 -7.97 -5.05 11.19
N ALA A 53 -7.61 -6.29 10.82
CA ALA A 53 -8.14 -7.51 11.42
C ALA A 53 -7.32 -7.97 12.65
N GLY A 54 -6.76 -7.00 13.39
CA GLY A 54 -6.53 -7.15 14.83
C GLY A 54 -7.82 -6.88 15.58
N ASP A 55 -8.91 -7.58 15.21
CA ASP A 55 -10.12 -7.61 16.02
C ASP A 55 -9.74 -8.38 17.29
N LYS A 56 -9.37 -7.64 18.34
CA LYS A 56 -9.40 -8.14 19.71
C LYS A 56 -10.86 -8.46 20.01
N ILE A 57 -11.24 -9.69 19.70
CA ILE A 57 -12.38 -10.35 20.34
C ILE A 57 -11.89 -10.77 21.73
N ASP A 58 -12.31 -9.99 22.72
CA ASP A 58 -12.29 -10.29 24.17
C ASP A 58 -13.16 -11.53 24.48
#